data_AF-A0A158M1G8-F1
#
_entry.id   AF-A0A158M1G8-F1
#
_cell.length_a   1.000
_cell.length_b   1.000
_cell.length_c   1.000
_cell.angle_alpha   90.00
_cell.angle_beta   90.00
_cell.angle_gamma   90.00
#
_symmetry.space_group_name_H-M   'P 1'
#
loop_
_entity.id
_entity.type
_entity.pdbx_description
1 polymer ?
#
loop_
_entity_poly.entity_id
_entity_poly.type
_entity_poly.pdbx_seq_one_letter_code
_entity_poly.pdbx_strand_id
1 'polypeptide(L)'
;MPVQGEGKVGGMLALRDASQPFPIQAEVSTGSTKASIVGTLTDPMQLGALDLRLKLSGASMANLHALTGVTLPDTPPYSTDGHLQARLHEAAGPVFHYRDFNGKVGNSDLHGDISFAMQAPRPKLTGQLSSNLLRMADLGPLAGVKSGAGTTAKSLKAEGEKTVAQPADKVLPVQEFRTDRWHDMDADVKLSAARIIHGDSLPLSNLNVGVLMQDGQLTLDPLRFNMAGGRLNGKLSLDGSKSPMAGRINMAARNLQLKELFPKMQSMERTLGELNGDATLSGSGNSVAALLGTATGDTQLLVNEGVISRALMEIAGLNVGNYVVSKLFGDDEVKINCGAADLQMKSGVMDTRLFVFDTENAIITIDGSINFRTEAMDLDISPESKGFRLFSLRSPLYVRGTFKHPDTGVHVLPLAARGAGAVALGVLLTPAAGLLALIVPSSPQDNQCSELFQRLKQPPAKK
;
A
#
# COMPACT_ATOMS: atom_id res chain seq x y z
N MET A 1 -19.07 -4.01 30.92
CA MET A 1 -20.36 -4.19 30.22
C MET A 1 -21.02 -5.46 30.74
N PRO A 2 -22.35 -5.51 30.92
CA PRO A 2 -23.03 -6.72 31.38
C PRO A 2 -22.98 -7.81 30.29
N VAL A 3 -22.70 -9.04 30.71
CA VAL A 3 -22.75 -10.24 29.86
C VAL A 3 -24.13 -10.88 30.04
N GLN A 4 -24.80 -11.21 28.94
CA GLN A 4 -26.08 -11.93 28.92
C GLN A 4 -25.94 -13.22 28.12
N GLY A 5 -26.52 -14.31 28.58
CA GLY A 5 -26.49 -15.57 27.84
C GLY A 5 -27.44 -16.62 28.37
N GLU A 6 -27.71 -17.61 27.53
CA GLU A 6 -28.48 -18.81 27.85
C GLU A 6 -27.77 -20.05 27.31
N GLY A 7 -28.07 -21.22 27.85
CA GLY A 7 -27.41 -22.45 27.40
C GLY A 7 -28.05 -23.72 27.93
N LYS A 8 -27.66 -24.83 27.31
CA LYS A 8 -28.01 -26.19 27.68
C LYS A 8 -26.74 -27.00 27.83
N VAL A 9 -26.72 -27.89 28.81
CA VAL A 9 -25.60 -28.79 29.08
C VAL A 9 -26.10 -30.21 29.22
N GLY A 10 -25.19 -31.18 29.07
CA GLY A 10 -25.46 -32.58 29.36
C GLY A 10 -26.01 -32.81 30.76
N GLY A 11 -26.72 -33.92 30.95
CA GLY A 11 -27.28 -34.27 32.26
C GLY A 11 -26.20 -34.36 33.34
N MET A 12 -26.51 -33.93 34.57
CA MET A 12 -25.54 -33.82 35.67
C MET A 12 -24.82 -35.13 36.02
N LEU A 13 -25.41 -36.29 35.70
CA LEU A 13 -24.76 -37.60 35.90
C LEU A 13 -23.54 -37.80 34.98
N ALA A 14 -23.55 -37.22 33.77
CA ALA A 14 -22.45 -37.30 32.82
C ALA A 14 -21.24 -36.44 33.23
N LEU A 15 -21.36 -35.57 34.24
CA LEU A 15 -20.24 -34.77 34.76
C LEU A 15 -19.19 -35.62 35.49
N ARG A 16 -19.55 -36.83 35.95
CA ARG A 16 -18.66 -37.70 36.74
C ARG A 16 -17.78 -38.62 35.91
N ASP A 17 -18.09 -38.77 34.62
CA ASP A 17 -17.34 -39.63 33.71
C ASP A 17 -16.39 -38.78 32.86
N ALA A 18 -15.12 -38.71 33.26
CA ALA A 18 -14.10 -37.94 32.56
C ALA A 18 -13.82 -38.44 31.13
N SER A 19 -14.27 -39.66 30.79
CA SER A 19 -14.06 -40.27 29.48
C SER A 19 -15.15 -39.94 28.46
N GLN A 20 -16.32 -39.45 28.90
CA GLN A 20 -17.43 -39.13 27.99
C GLN A 20 -17.42 -37.65 27.58
N PRO A 21 -17.55 -37.34 26.27
CA PRO A 21 -17.74 -35.99 25.81
C PRO A 21 -19.01 -35.38 26.41
N PHE A 22 -18.86 -34.31 27.20
CA PHE A 22 -19.97 -33.63 27.86
C PHE A 22 -20.57 -32.58 26.91
N PRO A 23 -21.82 -32.75 26.42
CA PRO A 23 -22.37 -31.84 25.41
C PRO A 23 -22.70 -30.48 26.02
N ILE A 24 -22.36 -29.42 25.28
CA ILE A 24 -22.64 -28.04 25.65
C ILE A 24 -23.24 -27.28 24.47
N GLN A 25 -24.21 -26.43 24.76
CA GLN A 25 -24.77 -25.45 23.85
C GLN A 25 -24.94 -24.13 24.61
N ALA A 26 -24.47 -23.02 24.05
CA ALA A 26 -24.62 -21.72 24.68
C ALA A 26 -24.75 -20.61 23.63
N GLU A 27 -25.54 -19.60 23.97
CA GLU A 27 -25.57 -18.31 23.30
C GLU A 27 -25.21 -17.23 24.30
N VAL A 28 -24.19 -16.42 23.96
CA VAL A 28 -23.64 -15.40 24.84
C VAL A 28 -23.54 -14.09 24.08
N SER A 29 -23.87 -12.99 24.74
CA SER A 29 -23.76 -11.64 24.18
C SER A 29 -23.20 -10.66 25.20
N THR A 30 -22.45 -9.69 24.69
CA THR A 30 -21.77 -8.65 25.49
C THR A 30 -21.48 -7.45 24.61
N GLY A 31 -22.12 -6.32 24.92
CA GLY A 31 -22.12 -5.16 24.03
C GLY A 31 -22.64 -5.54 22.63
N SER A 32 -21.80 -5.35 21.60
CA SER A 32 -22.11 -5.74 20.22
C SER A 32 -21.69 -7.15 19.85
N THR A 33 -20.91 -7.83 20.69
CA THR A 33 -20.36 -9.15 20.40
C THR A 33 -21.36 -10.24 20.77
N LYS A 34 -21.59 -11.18 19.86
CA LYS A 34 -22.43 -12.36 20.04
C LYS A 34 -21.63 -13.62 19.71
N ALA A 35 -21.77 -14.63 20.55
CA ALA A 35 -21.18 -15.95 20.39
C ALA A 35 -22.26 -17.03 20.47
N SER A 36 -22.23 -17.99 19.56
CA SER A 36 -23.03 -19.21 19.63
C SER A 36 -22.08 -20.41 19.59
N ILE A 37 -22.25 -21.32 20.52
CA ILE A 37 -21.36 -22.45 20.76
C ILE A 37 -22.20 -23.72 20.80
N VAL A 38 -21.77 -24.74 20.06
CA VAL A 38 -22.33 -26.10 20.13
C VAL A 38 -21.20 -27.09 20.05
N GLY A 39 -21.09 -28.02 20.99
CA GLY A 39 -20.09 -29.08 20.91
C GLY A 39 -19.93 -29.83 22.23
N THR A 40 -18.71 -30.23 22.54
CA THR A 40 -18.42 -31.08 23.69
C THR A 40 -17.22 -30.59 24.49
N LEU A 41 -17.24 -30.92 25.78
CA LEU A 41 -16.17 -30.70 26.74
C LEU A 41 -15.72 -32.06 27.29
N THR A 42 -14.43 -32.37 27.18
CA THR A 42 -13.83 -33.55 27.81
C THR A 42 -13.37 -33.20 29.22
N ASP A 43 -13.57 -34.14 30.16
CA ASP A 43 -13.31 -33.95 31.59
C ASP A 43 -13.88 -32.62 32.11
N PRO A 44 -15.22 -32.51 32.25
CA PRO A 44 -15.87 -31.25 32.59
C PRO A 44 -15.50 -30.73 33.98
N MET A 45 -15.02 -31.59 34.89
CA MET A 45 -14.56 -31.17 36.21
C MET A 45 -13.19 -30.50 36.17
N GLN A 46 -12.33 -30.88 35.23
CA GLN A 46 -10.99 -30.31 35.06
C GLN A 46 -10.87 -29.45 33.80
N LEU A 47 -11.93 -29.22 33.04
CA LEU A 47 -11.89 -28.47 31.78
C LEU A 47 -10.78 -28.96 30.83
N GLY A 48 -10.73 -30.28 30.58
CA GLY A 48 -9.63 -30.91 29.84
C GLY A 48 -9.45 -30.35 28.42
N ALA A 49 -10.45 -30.55 27.56
CA ALA A 49 -10.42 -30.07 26.19
C ALA A 49 -11.81 -29.68 25.68
N LEU A 50 -11.89 -28.59 24.91
CA LEU A 50 -13.08 -28.16 24.21
C LEU A 50 -12.99 -28.58 22.75
N ASP A 51 -14.10 -29.06 22.19
CA ASP A 51 -14.28 -29.31 20.75
C ASP A 51 -15.66 -28.77 20.35
N LEU A 52 -15.67 -27.61 19.69
CA LEU A 52 -16.84 -26.75 19.56
C LEU A 52 -16.99 -26.23 18.13
N ARG A 53 -18.21 -26.22 17.61
CA ARG A 53 -18.57 -25.29 16.55
C ARG A 53 -18.83 -23.92 17.18
N LEU A 54 -18.06 -22.93 16.76
CA LEU A 54 -18.13 -21.56 17.26
C LEU A 54 -18.61 -20.63 16.15
N LYS A 55 -19.65 -19.84 16.43
CA LYS A 55 -20.04 -18.68 15.63
C LYS A 55 -19.80 -17.42 16.42
N LEU A 56 -19.08 -16.47 15.84
CA LEU A 56 -18.82 -15.15 16.43
C LEU A 56 -19.34 -14.06 15.52
N SER A 57 -19.87 -12.98 16.08
CA SER A 57 -20.17 -11.76 15.32
C SER A 57 -20.09 -10.53 16.22
N GLY A 58 -19.80 -9.38 15.63
CA GLY A 58 -19.76 -8.13 16.38
C GLY A 58 -19.51 -6.90 15.51
N ALA A 59 -19.54 -5.72 16.13
CA ALA A 59 -19.35 -4.47 15.39
C ALA A 59 -17.88 -4.20 14.98
N SER A 60 -16.91 -4.72 15.75
CA SER A 60 -15.47 -4.62 15.49
C SER A 60 -14.74 -5.77 16.18
N MET A 61 -13.69 -6.32 15.55
CA MET A 61 -12.86 -7.35 16.16
C MET A 61 -12.09 -6.86 17.39
N ALA A 62 -11.81 -5.56 17.49
CA ALA A 62 -11.17 -4.96 18.67
C ALA A 62 -11.95 -5.21 19.97
N ASN A 63 -13.27 -5.38 19.88
CA ASN A 63 -14.14 -5.66 21.03
C ASN A 63 -13.98 -7.10 21.57
N LEU A 64 -13.30 -7.99 20.84
CA LEU A 64 -13.06 -9.36 21.29
C LEU A 64 -12.10 -9.43 22.48
N HIS A 65 -11.18 -8.47 22.61
CA HIS A 65 -10.19 -8.47 23.68
C HIS A 65 -10.81 -8.58 25.08
N ALA A 66 -11.93 -7.87 25.32
CA ALA A 66 -12.62 -7.90 26.61
C ALA A 66 -13.21 -9.28 26.97
N LEU A 67 -13.33 -10.19 25.99
CA LEU A 67 -13.87 -11.53 26.18
C LEU A 67 -12.83 -12.63 26.08
N THR A 68 -11.91 -12.50 25.14
CA THR A 68 -10.99 -13.58 24.75
C THR A 68 -9.55 -13.29 25.14
N GLY A 69 -9.23 -12.05 25.55
CA GLY A 69 -7.86 -11.59 25.72
C GLY A 69 -7.07 -11.43 24.41
N VAL A 70 -7.69 -11.71 23.26
CA VAL A 70 -7.02 -11.57 21.95
C VAL A 70 -7.04 -10.10 21.52
N THR A 71 -5.86 -9.54 21.29
CA THR A 71 -5.71 -8.17 20.77
C THR A 71 -5.83 -8.19 19.25
N LEU A 72 -7.02 -7.87 18.75
CA LEU A 72 -7.29 -7.70 17.32
C LEU A 72 -7.49 -6.22 16.99
N PRO A 73 -7.21 -5.81 15.74
CA PRO A 73 -7.36 -4.42 15.33
C PRO A 73 -8.83 -4.03 15.17
N ASP A 74 -9.07 -2.72 15.01
CA ASP A 74 -10.38 -2.21 14.63
C ASP A 74 -10.77 -2.66 13.23
N THR A 75 -12.02 -3.09 13.10
CA THR A 75 -12.58 -3.55 11.83
C THR A 75 -14.01 -3.05 11.66
N PRO A 76 -14.54 -3.05 10.42
CA PRO A 76 -15.98 -3.09 10.21
C PRO A 76 -16.65 -4.31 10.89
N PRO A 77 -17.99 -4.37 10.90
CA PRO A 77 -18.72 -5.51 11.47
C PRO A 77 -18.22 -6.83 10.89
N TYR A 78 -18.05 -7.82 11.76
CA TYR A 78 -17.53 -9.12 11.38
C TYR A 78 -18.48 -10.24 11.79
N SER A 79 -18.36 -11.37 11.11
CA SER A 79 -19.03 -12.61 11.47
C SER A 79 -18.16 -13.80 11.06
N THR A 80 -18.04 -14.83 11.90
CA THR A 80 -17.33 -16.08 11.59
C THR A 80 -18.11 -17.30 12.06
N ASP A 81 -17.88 -18.44 11.41
CA ASP A 81 -18.32 -19.78 11.81
C ASP A 81 -17.17 -20.75 11.54
N GLY A 82 -16.81 -21.59 12.52
CA GLY A 82 -15.72 -22.54 12.37
C GLY A 82 -15.61 -23.51 13.54
N HIS A 83 -14.54 -24.30 13.54
CA HIS A 83 -14.30 -25.33 14.55
C HIS A 83 -13.26 -24.88 15.56
N LEU A 84 -13.65 -24.65 16.81
CA LEU A 84 -12.78 -24.30 17.92
C LEU A 84 -12.41 -25.54 18.73
N GLN A 85 -11.12 -25.85 18.77
CA GLN A 85 -10.54 -26.80 19.71
C GLN A 85 -9.71 -26.05 20.75
N ALA A 86 -9.91 -26.30 22.03
CA ALA A 86 -9.11 -25.68 23.08
C ALA A 86 -8.47 -26.72 23.98
N ARG A 87 -7.17 -26.57 24.25
CA ARG A 87 -6.41 -27.31 25.26
C ARG A 87 -6.09 -26.34 26.37
N LEU A 88 -6.78 -26.48 27.50
CA LEU A 88 -6.77 -25.46 28.56
C LEU A 88 -5.66 -25.69 29.60
N HIS A 89 -5.08 -26.88 29.64
CA HIS A 89 -4.15 -27.35 30.69
C HIS A 89 -2.73 -27.62 30.16
N GLU A 90 -2.30 -26.89 29.14
CA GLU A 90 -0.95 -27.00 28.60
C GLU A 90 0.07 -26.32 29.53
N ALA A 91 1.29 -26.87 29.62
CA ALA A 91 2.33 -26.37 30.53
C ALA A 91 2.73 -24.91 30.24
N ALA A 92 2.64 -24.48 28.98
CA ALA A 92 2.93 -23.12 28.54
C ALA A 92 1.72 -22.16 28.65
N GLY A 93 0.55 -22.66 29.05
CA GLY A 93 -0.72 -21.91 29.06
C GLY A 93 -1.69 -22.34 27.95
N PRO A 94 -2.97 -21.95 28.04
CA PRO A 94 -4.03 -22.41 27.15
C PRO A 94 -3.72 -22.21 25.65
N VAL A 95 -4.10 -23.19 24.82
CA VAL A 95 -3.97 -23.13 23.36
C VAL A 95 -5.32 -23.35 22.70
N PHE A 96 -5.70 -22.43 21.83
CA PHE A 96 -6.93 -22.45 21.06
C PHE A 96 -6.59 -22.62 19.58
N HIS A 97 -7.27 -23.54 18.90
CA HIS A 97 -7.19 -23.75 17.46
C HIS A 97 -8.56 -23.49 16.86
N TYR A 98 -8.70 -22.45 16.05
CA TYR A 98 -9.91 -22.17 15.30
C TYR A 98 -9.69 -22.52 13.84
N ARG A 99 -10.27 -23.63 13.41
CA ARG A 99 -10.02 -24.30 12.14
C ARG A 99 -11.17 -24.13 11.18
N ASP A 100 -10.83 -24.20 9.89
CA ASP A 100 -11.77 -24.17 8.77
C ASP A 100 -12.80 -23.05 8.90
N PHE A 101 -12.40 -21.91 9.48
CA PHE A 101 -13.37 -20.87 9.76
C PHE A 101 -13.74 -20.16 8.46
N ASN A 102 -15.02 -19.83 8.36
CA ASN A 102 -15.58 -19.03 7.29
C ASN A 102 -16.05 -17.72 7.88
N GLY A 103 -15.55 -16.60 7.35
CA GLY A 103 -15.77 -15.30 7.94
C GLY A 103 -16.00 -14.19 6.93
N LYS A 104 -16.58 -13.10 7.44
CA LYS A 104 -16.69 -11.81 6.75
C LYS A 104 -16.22 -10.71 7.67
N VAL A 105 -15.55 -9.73 7.08
CA VAL A 105 -15.17 -8.46 7.73
C VAL A 105 -15.63 -7.33 6.82
N GLY A 106 -16.67 -6.62 7.21
CA GLY A 106 -17.40 -5.73 6.32
C GLY A 106 -17.93 -6.50 5.12
N ASN A 107 -17.42 -6.18 3.93
CA ASN A 107 -17.79 -6.85 2.68
C ASN A 107 -16.64 -7.68 2.10
N SER A 108 -15.60 -7.93 2.90
CA SER A 108 -14.49 -8.82 2.55
C SER A 108 -14.74 -10.20 3.15
N ASP A 109 -14.43 -11.26 2.40
CA ASP A 109 -14.41 -12.62 2.93
C ASP A 109 -13.04 -12.96 3.52
N LEU A 110 -13.04 -13.77 4.59
CA LEU A 110 -11.83 -14.20 5.27
C LEU A 110 -12.03 -15.63 5.77
N HIS A 111 -11.09 -16.51 5.43
CA HIS A 111 -11.17 -17.93 5.73
C HIS A 111 -9.84 -18.47 6.23
N GLY A 112 -9.85 -19.56 6.97
CA GLY A 112 -8.64 -20.37 7.22
C GLY A 112 -8.53 -20.90 8.63
N ASP A 113 -7.30 -20.97 9.11
CA ASP A 113 -6.94 -21.59 10.38
C ASP A 113 -6.08 -20.64 11.20
N ILE A 114 -6.47 -20.42 12.45
CA ILE A 114 -5.70 -19.65 13.42
C ILE A 114 -5.49 -20.44 14.70
N SER A 115 -4.33 -20.24 15.32
CA SER A 115 -4.02 -20.75 16.64
C SER A 115 -3.64 -19.60 17.56
N PHE A 116 -4.19 -19.59 18.76
CA PHE A 116 -3.89 -18.60 19.77
C PHE A 116 -3.36 -19.31 21.00
N ALA A 117 -2.11 -19.03 21.36
CA ALA A 117 -1.45 -19.57 22.54
C ALA A 117 -1.30 -18.47 23.60
N MET A 118 -1.89 -18.67 24.77
CA MET A 118 -1.78 -17.76 25.92
C MET A 118 -0.49 -18.01 26.70
N GLN A 119 0.64 -17.94 26.00
CA GLN A 119 1.96 -18.19 26.55
C GLN A 119 2.58 -16.94 27.20
N ALA A 120 3.59 -17.14 28.05
CA ALA A 120 4.40 -16.06 28.62
C ALA A 120 5.66 -15.80 27.76
N PRO A 121 6.18 -14.56 27.71
CA PRO A 121 5.68 -13.35 28.37
C PRO A 121 4.48 -12.70 27.65
N ARG A 122 4.20 -13.10 26.40
CA ARG A 122 3.13 -12.55 25.57
C ARG A 122 2.37 -13.67 24.85
N PRO A 123 1.05 -13.55 24.72
CA PRO A 123 0.29 -14.46 23.88
C PRO A 123 0.75 -14.37 22.42
N LYS A 124 0.57 -15.47 21.68
CA LYS A 124 0.96 -15.57 20.27
C LYS A 124 -0.21 -16.02 19.40
N LEU A 125 -0.50 -15.26 18.36
CA LEU A 125 -1.44 -15.62 17.30
C LEU A 125 -0.68 -16.15 16.09
N THR A 126 -0.98 -17.35 15.62
CA THR A 126 -0.41 -17.89 14.37
C THR A 126 -1.51 -18.32 13.42
N GLY A 127 -1.26 -18.30 12.11
CA GLY A 127 -2.28 -18.81 11.19
C GLY A 127 -2.03 -18.59 9.71
N GLN A 128 -2.93 -19.18 8.92
CA GLN A 128 -3.00 -19.01 7.48
C GLN A 128 -4.41 -18.59 7.11
N LEU A 129 -4.49 -17.45 6.45
CA LEU A 129 -5.72 -16.79 6.06
C LEU A 129 -5.79 -16.68 4.54
N SER A 130 -6.98 -16.84 4.01
CA SER A 130 -7.29 -16.66 2.60
C SER A 130 -8.53 -15.78 2.40
N SER A 131 -8.56 -15.07 1.29
CA SER A 131 -9.68 -14.22 0.87
C SER A 131 -9.85 -14.31 -0.64
N ASN A 132 -11.06 -14.54 -1.11
CA ASN A 132 -11.40 -14.46 -2.52
C ASN A 132 -11.53 -13.00 -2.95
N LEU A 133 -12.16 -12.19 -2.09
CA LEU A 133 -12.38 -10.77 -2.26
C LEU A 133 -12.03 -10.01 -0.97
N LEU A 134 -10.98 -9.19 -1.07
CA LEU A 134 -10.56 -8.28 -0.02
C LEU A 134 -10.86 -6.84 -0.46
N ARG A 135 -11.52 -6.04 0.37
CA ARG A 135 -11.75 -4.62 0.07
C ARG A 135 -10.81 -3.79 0.92
N MET A 136 -10.03 -2.93 0.28
CA MET A 136 -9.14 -2.01 1.00
C MET A 136 -9.93 -1.07 1.92
N ALA A 137 -11.18 -0.76 1.57
CA ALA A 137 -12.10 -0.02 2.44
C ALA A 137 -12.37 -0.72 3.78
N ASP A 138 -12.34 -2.05 3.82
CA ASP A 138 -12.54 -2.82 5.05
C ASP A 138 -11.23 -2.97 5.85
N LEU A 139 -10.07 -2.83 5.18
CA LEU A 139 -8.74 -2.74 5.80
C LEU A 139 -8.36 -1.32 6.22
N GLY A 140 -9.13 -0.31 5.81
CA GLY A 140 -8.85 1.10 6.05
C GLY A 140 -8.40 1.41 7.48
N PRO A 141 -9.11 0.95 8.52
CA PRO A 141 -8.73 1.20 9.91
C PRO A 141 -7.31 0.73 10.26
N LEU A 142 -6.83 -0.35 9.63
CA LEU A 142 -5.46 -0.87 9.82
C LEU A 142 -4.39 0.07 9.26
N ALA A 143 -4.74 0.84 8.22
CA ALA A 143 -3.84 1.77 7.54
C ALA A 143 -4.05 3.23 7.98
N GLY A 144 -4.86 3.49 9.01
CA GLY A 144 -5.20 4.85 9.44
C GLY A 144 -6.14 5.57 8.45
N VAL A 145 -6.95 4.83 7.68
CA VAL A 145 -7.92 5.39 6.74
C VAL A 145 -9.33 5.05 7.20
N LYS A 146 -10.29 5.98 7.08
CA LYS A 146 -11.69 5.68 7.37
C LYS A 146 -12.21 4.62 6.38
N SER A 147 -12.95 3.63 6.88
CA SER A 147 -13.68 2.71 6.01
C SER A 147 -14.62 3.48 5.08
N GLY A 148 -14.67 3.05 3.81
CA GLY A 148 -15.35 3.75 2.72
C GLY A 148 -16.86 3.99 2.92
N ALA A 149 -17.43 4.85 2.07
CA ALA A 149 -18.84 5.25 2.13
C ALA A 149 -19.78 4.03 2.13
N GLY A 150 -20.47 3.82 3.26
CA GLY A 150 -21.34 2.67 3.51
C GLY A 150 -21.29 2.20 4.96
N THR A 151 -20.16 2.41 5.65
CA THR A 151 -20.10 2.34 7.11
C THR A 151 -20.46 3.70 7.68
N THR A 152 -21.63 3.82 8.31
CA THR A 152 -21.94 5.01 9.11
C THR A 152 -20.80 5.21 10.10
N ALA A 153 -20.17 6.39 10.10
CA ALA A 153 -19.13 6.80 11.06
C ALA A 153 -19.57 6.75 12.55
N LYS A 154 -20.76 6.21 12.84
CA LYS A 154 -21.24 5.84 14.17
C LYS A 154 -20.73 4.47 14.65
N SER A 155 -20.38 3.54 13.77
CA SER A 155 -20.02 2.16 14.16
C SER A 155 -18.52 1.92 14.43
N LEU A 156 -17.66 2.90 14.14
CA LEU A 156 -16.22 2.89 14.48
C LEU A 156 -15.90 3.81 15.68
N LYS A 157 -16.91 4.35 16.37
CA LYS A 157 -16.67 5.14 17.59
C LYS A 157 -16.43 4.19 18.74
N ALA A 158 -15.17 3.91 19.05
CA ALA A 158 -14.81 3.63 20.43
C ALA A 158 -15.16 4.87 21.27
N GLU A 159 -15.83 4.70 22.41
CA GLU A 159 -16.14 5.78 23.33
C GLU A 159 -14.83 6.48 23.75
N GLY A 160 -14.65 7.75 23.37
CA GLY A 160 -13.55 8.62 23.84
C GLY A 160 -12.56 9.14 22.79
N GLU A 161 -12.66 8.76 21.52
CA GLU A 161 -11.63 9.10 20.52
C GLU A 161 -11.76 10.49 19.88
N LYS A 162 -10.65 11.25 19.91
CA LYS A 162 -10.42 12.43 19.05
C LYS A 162 -10.03 11.93 17.66
N THR A 163 -10.98 11.77 16.76
CA THR A 163 -10.68 11.55 15.35
C THR A 163 -9.98 12.78 14.80
N VAL A 164 -8.71 12.66 14.39
CA VAL A 164 -8.00 13.75 13.72
C VAL A 164 -8.65 13.89 12.34
N ALA A 165 -9.26 15.05 12.09
CA ALA A 165 -9.85 15.32 10.79
C ALA A 165 -8.74 15.39 9.73
N GLN A 166 -8.91 14.65 8.62
CA GLN A 166 -8.02 14.76 7.48
C GLN A 166 -8.05 16.22 6.96
N PRO A 167 -6.90 16.92 6.91
CA PRO A 167 -6.85 18.29 6.43
C PRO A 167 -7.36 18.38 4.99
N ALA A 168 -8.09 19.46 4.70
CA ALA A 168 -8.74 19.64 3.40
C ALA A 168 -7.74 19.78 2.25
N ASP A 169 -6.50 20.15 2.53
CA ASP A 169 -5.39 20.39 1.61
C ASP A 169 -4.45 19.19 1.45
N LYS A 170 -4.65 18.12 2.23
CA LYS A 170 -3.78 16.93 2.26
C LYS A 170 -4.44 15.67 1.72
N VAL A 171 -3.65 14.89 0.98
CA VAL A 171 -3.96 13.57 0.44
C VAL A 171 -3.40 12.46 1.31
N LEU A 172 -2.22 12.65 1.92
CA LEU A 172 -1.59 11.64 2.77
C LEU A 172 -2.36 11.50 4.09
N PRO A 173 -2.72 10.27 4.52
CA PRO A 173 -3.44 10.06 5.76
C PRO A 173 -2.67 10.58 6.99
N VAL A 174 -3.32 11.45 7.77
CA VAL A 174 -2.74 12.01 9.01
C VAL A 174 -3.15 11.25 10.27
N GLN A 175 -4.16 10.38 10.18
CA GLN A 175 -4.63 9.58 11.29
C GLN A 175 -3.52 8.67 11.77
N GLU A 176 -3.31 8.66 13.09
CA GLU A 176 -2.23 7.89 13.70
C GLU A 176 -2.59 6.40 13.78
N PHE A 177 -1.57 5.56 13.61
CA PHE A 177 -1.61 4.13 13.90
C PHE A 177 -1.76 3.92 15.40
N ARG A 178 -2.62 2.98 15.78
CA ARG A 178 -2.81 2.54 17.17
C ARG A 178 -1.73 1.53 17.54
N THR A 179 -0.57 2.02 17.98
CA THR A 179 0.59 1.19 18.36
C THR A 179 0.61 0.80 19.84
N ASP A 180 -0.29 1.38 20.66
CA ASP A 180 -0.39 1.19 22.11
C ASP A 180 -0.45 -0.28 22.53
N ARG A 181 -1.04 -1.11 21.67
CA ARG A 181 -1.31 -2.53 21.95
C ARG A 181 -0.41 -3.49 21.19
N TRP A 182 0.59 -2.98 20.46
CA TRP A 182 1.47 -3.83 19.66
C TRP A 182 2.41 -4.69 20.53
N HIS A 183 2.63 -4.30 21.79
CA HIS A 183 3.38 -5.11 22.76
C HIS A 183 2.51 -6.13 23.52
N ASP A 184 1.19 -6.07 23.37
CA ASP A 184 0.29 -6.96 24.12
C ASP A 184 0.32 -8.40 23.59
N MET A 185 0.72 -8.60 22.32
CA MET A 185 0.63 -9.88 21.63
C MET A 185 1.62 -9.99 20.46
N ASP A 186 2.23 -11.16 20.32
CA ASP A 186 3.01 -11.53 19.13
C ASP A 186 2.11 -12.19 18.07
N ALA A 187 2.44 -12.05 16.79
CA ALA A 187 1.67 -12.63 15.68
C ALA A 187 2.58 -13.18 14.58
N ASP A 188 2.17 -14.28 13.95
CA ASP A 188 2.79 -14.86 12.75
C ASP A 188 1.68 -15.41 11.84
N VAL A 189 1.17 -14.54 10.98
CA VAL A 189 -0.01 -14.81 10.16
C VAL A 189 0.31 -14.61 8.69
N LYS A 190 -0.01 -15.59 7.85
CA LYS A 190 0.06 -15.45 6.40
C LYS A 190 -1.32 -15.17 5.83
N LEU A 191 -1.45 -14.14 5.00
CA LEU A 191 -2.69 -13.82 4.30
C LEU A 191 -2.46 -13.88 2.79
N SER A 192 -3.32 -14.61 2.09
CA SER A 192 -3.39 -14.60 0.62
C SER A 192 -4.75 -14.10 0.16
N ALA A 193 -4.79 -13.17 -0.81
CA ALA A 193 -6.05 -12.70 -1.38
C ALA A 193 -6.04 -12.70 -2.90
N ALA A 194 -7.06 -13.30 -3.52
CA ALA A 194 -7.14 -13.42 -4.97
C ALA A 194 -7.45 -12.07 -5.65
N ARG A 195 -8.48 -11.37 -5.18
CA ARG A 195 -8.91 -10.06 -5.71
C ARG A 195 -8.99 -9.02 -4.61
N ILE A 196 -8.52 -7.81 -4.91
CA ILE A 196 -8.53 -6.71 -3.97
C ILE A 196 -9.20 -5.50 -4.63
N ILE A 197 -10.24 -4.96 -3.99
CA ILE A 197 -10.95 -3.77 -4.47
C ILE A 197 -10.50 -2.54 -3.68
N HIS A 198 -10.02 -1.53 -4.39
CA HIS A 198 -9.65 -0.22 -3.85
C HIS A 198 -10.43 0.89 -4.59
N GLY A 199 -11.68 1.13 -4.17
CA GLY A 199 -12.57 2.10 -4.82
C GLY A 199 -12.77 1.82 -6.32
N ASP A 200 -12.92 2.88 -7.11
CA ASP A 200 -13.16 2.82 -8.57
C ASP A 200 -11.86 2.84 -9.40
N SER A 201 -10.72 2.49 -8.82
CA SER A 201 -9.43 2.63 -9.51
C SER A 201 -8.43 1.53 -9.15
N LEU A 202 -7.68 1.11 -10.17
CA LEU A 202 -6.55 0.19 -10.17
C LEU A 202 -6.83 -1.15 -9.42
N PRO A 203 -7.33 -2.18 -10.12
CA PRO A 203 -7.56 -3.48 -9.49
C PRO A 203 -6.24 -4.07 -9.02
N LEU A 204 -6.16 -4.37 -7.72
CA LEU A 204 -5.06 -5.11 -7.13
C LEU A 204 -5.46 -6.59 -7.07
N SER A 205 -4.53 -7.50 -7.26
CA SER A 205 -4.81 -8.94 -7.24
C SER A 205 -3.63 -9.74 -6.68
N ASN A 206 -3.88 -11.00 -6.34
CA ASN A 206 -2.85 -11.95 -5.88
C ASN A 206 -1.98 -11.40 -4.74
N LEU A 207 -2.62 -10.86 -3.69
CA LEU A 207 -1.91 -10.48 -2.48
C LEU A 207 -1.36 -11.75 -1.81
N ASN A 208 -0.12 -11.69 -1.39
CA ASN A 208 0.50 -12.63 -0.48
C ASN A 208 1.33 -11.82 0.51
N VAL A 209 0.89 -11.82 1.77
CA VAL A 209 1.54 -11.07 2.85
C VAL A 209 1.81 -11.97 4.05
N GLY A 210 3.05 -11.96 4.54
CA GLY A 210 3.40 -12.51 5.85
C GLY A 210 3.40 -11.40 6.89
N VAL A 211 2.62 -11.54 7.95
CA VAL A 211 2.48 -10.58 9.05
C VAL A 211 3.16 -11.15 10.28
N LEU A 212 4.30 -10.57 10.64
CA LEU A 212 5.03 -10.92 11.85
C LEU A 212 4.94 -9.73 12.82
N MET A 213 4.34 -9.92 13.99
CA MET A 213 4.43 -9.00 15.12
C MET A 213 5.29 -9.67 16.19
N GLN A 214 6.38 -9.03 16.60
CA GLN A 214 7.21 -9.52 17.67
C GLN A 214 7.62 -8.36 18.56
N ASP A 215 7.19 -8.37 19.81
CA ASP A 215 7.53 -7.34 20.80
C ASP A 215 7.29 -5.91 20.30
N GLY A 216 6.11 -5.63 19.76
CA GLY A 216 5.78 -4.30 19.23
C GLY A 216 6.44 -3.95 17.89
N GLN A 217 7.21 -4.85 17.28
CA GLN A 217 7.74 -4.68 15.93
C GLN A 217 6.89 -5.46 14.92
N LEU A 218 6.25 -4.72 14.00
CA LEU A 218 5.50 -5.27 12.88
C LEU A 218 6.39 -5.39 11.65
N THR A 219 6.41 -6.55 11.02
CA THR A 219 7.04 -6.80 9.73
C THR A 219 6.03 -7.43 8.77
N LEU A 220 5.90 -6.85 7.58
CA LEU A 220 5.20 -7.43 6.45
C LEU A 220 6.23 -7.98 5.46
N ASP A 221 6.42 -9.30 5.45
CA ASP A 221 7.44 -9.98 4.65
C ASP A 221 7.04 -11.44 4.30
N PRO A 222 6.92 -11.79 3.01
CA PRO A 222 6.96 -10.88 1.87
C PRO A 222 5.67 -10.04 1.83
N LEU A 223 5.70 -8.85 1.22
CA LEU A 223 4.51 -8.11 0.81
C LEU A 223 4.46 -8.12 -0.72
N ARG A 224 3.60 -8.97 -1.30
CA ARG A 224 3.51 -9.14 -2.76
C ARG A 224 2.09 -8.98 -3.24
N PHE A 225 1.92 -8.28 -4.36
CA PHE A 225 0.64 -8.20 -5.05
C PHE A 225 0.86 -7.81 -6.52
N ASN A 226 -0.11 -8.12 -7.36
CA ASN A 226 -0.15 -7.71 -8.75
C ASN A 226 -0.93 -6.40 -8.89
N MET A 227 -0.46 -5.54 -9.79
CA MET A 227 -1.03 -4.22 -10.07
C MET A 227 -0.64 -3.81 -11.48
N ALA A 228 -1.58 -3.22 -12.22
CA ALA A 228 -1.33 -2.70 -13.57
C ALA A 228 -0.62 -3.72 -14.49
N GLY A 229 -1.09 -4.97 -14.53
CA GLY A 229 -0.49 -6.06 -15.30
C GLY A 229 0.87 -6.58 -14.81
N GLY A 230 1.54 -5.88 -13.89
CA GLY A 230 2.84 -6.25 -13.33
C GLY A 230 2.78 -6.73 -11.89
N ARG A 231 3.93 -6.72 -11.21
CA ARG A 231 4.09 -7.21 -9.83
C ARG A 231 4.82 -6.22 -8.96
N LEU A 232 4.33 -6.06 -7.72
CA LEU A 232 5.04 -5.40 -6.64
C LEU A 232 5.47 -6.44 -5.61
N ASN A 233 6.72 -6.34 -5.18
CA ASN A 233 7.27 -7.12 -4.09
C ASN A 233 7.93 -6.17 -3.10
N GLY A 234 7.78 -6.41 -1.80
CA GLY A 234 8.43 -5.58 -0.82
C GLY A 234 8.48 -6.17 0.57
N LYS A 235 9.07 -5.39 1.47
CA LYS A 235 9.15 -5.61 2.89
C LYS A 235 8.86 -4.30 3.61
N LEU A 236 7.90 -4.31 4.52
CA LEU A 236 7.62 -3.19 5.41
C LEU A 236 7.98 -3.60 6.83
N SER A 237 8.69 -2.74 7.57
CA SER A 237 8.95 -2.91 8.99
C SER A 237 8.59 -1.63 9.73
N LEU A 238 7.80 -1.77 10.79
CA LEU A 238 7.32 -0.69 11.66
C LEU A 238 7.65 -1.05 13.12
N ASP A 239 8.33 -0.16 13.83
CA ASP A 239 8.78 -0.37 15.21
C ASP A 239 7.94 0.47 16.18
N GLY A 240 6.82 -0.10 16.61
CA GLY A 240 5.87 0.52 17.53
C GLY A 240 6.38 0.64 18.97
N SER A 241 7.55 0.07 19.28
CA SER A 241 8.21 0.19 20.58
C SER A 241 8.83 1.57 20.83
N LYS A 242 8.91 2.39 19.78
CA LYS A 242 9.46 3.73 19.80
C LYS A 242 8.36 4.76 19.56
N SER A 243 8.51 5.93 20.17
CA SER A 243 7.65 7.09 19.90
C SER A 243 8.53 8.30 19.58
N PRO A 244 8.49 8.85 18.36
CA PRO A 244 7.70 8.38 17.21
C PRO A 244 8.17 7.02 16.68
N MET A 245 7.24 6.23 16.11
CA MET A 245 7.51 4.93 15.52
C MET A 245 8.51 5.05 14.37
N ALA A 246 9.48 4.13 14.30
CA ALA A 246 10.40 4.05 13.17
C ALA A 246 9.82 3.12 12.09
N GLY A 247 9.89 3.55 10.83
CA GLY A 247 9.42 2.76 9.68
C GLY A 247 10.49 2.59 8.62
N ARG A 248 10.49 1.43 7.96
CA ARG A 248 11.32 1.15 6.78
C ARG A 248 10.52 0.37 5.75
N ILE A 249 10.65 0.75 4.48
CA ILE A 249 10.05 0.05 3.36
C ILE A 249 11.10 -0.18 2.28
N ASN A 250 11.18 -1.42 1.81
CA ASN A 250 11.90 -1.80 0.60
C ASN A 250 10.86 -2.34 -0.38
N MET A 251 10.76 -1.77 -1.57
CA MET A 251 9.75 -2.14 -2.55
C MET A 251 10.36 -2.18 -3.94
N ALA A 252 9.99 -3.19 -4.70
CA ALA A 252 10.38 -3.43 -6.08
C ALA A 252 9.11 -3.59 -6.91
N ALA A 253 8.92 -2.71 -7.89
CA ALA A 253 7.90 -2.78 -8.91
C ALA A 253 8.52 -3.29 -10.22
N ARG A 254 7.89 -4.27 -10.87
CA ARG A 254 8.35 -4.84 -12.13
C ARG A 254 7.21 -4.98 -13.12
N ASN A 255 7.51 -4.63 -14.38
CA ASN A 255 6.61 -4.78 -15.53
C ASN A 255 5.23 -4.11 -15.34
N LEU A 256 5.16 -2.96 -14.65
CA LEU A 256 3.89 -2.25 -14.48
C LEU A 256 3.51 -1.56 -15.80
N GLN A 257 2.36 -1.90 -16.36
CA GLN A 257 1.92 -1.36 -17.63
C GLN A 257 1.44 0.09 -17.47
N LEU A 258 2.03 1.01 -18.23
CA LEU A 258 1.72 2.45 -18.13
C LEU A 258 0.24 2.77 -18.38
N LYS A 259 -0.40 2.11 -19.37
CA LYS A 259 -1.85 2.28 -19.64
C LYS A 259 -2.73 1.91 -18.46
N GLU A 260 -2.34 0.88 -17.69
CA GLU A 260 -3.15 0.37 -16.59
C GLU A 260 -2.95 1.19 -15.33
N LEU A 261 -1.80 1.84 -15.13
CA LEU A 261 -1.53 2.73 -14.00
C LEU A 261 -2.42 3.97 -13.98
N PHE A 262 -2.85 4.43 -15.16
CA PHE A 262 -3.64 5.66 -15.30
C PHE A 262 -4.91 5.46 -16.15
N PRO A 263 -5.82 4.57 -15.73
CA PRO A 263 -6.92 4.09 -16.58
C PRO A 263 -8.00 5.15 -16.83
N LYS A 264 -7.99 6.25 -16.06
CA LYS A 264 -8.94 7.37 -16.20
C LYS A 264 -8.44 8.46 -17.16
N MET A 265 -7.19 8.39 -17.62
CA MET A 265 -6.64 9.33 -18.58
C MET A 265 -6.78 8.76 -19.98
N GLN A 266 -7.73 9.31 -20.77
CA GLN A 266 -7.98 8.84 -22.14
C GLN A 266 -6.73 8.91 -23.03
N SER A 267 -5.85 9.88 -22.78
CA SER A 267 -4.56 10.02 -23.44
C SER A 267 -3.57 8.87 -23.13
N MET A 268 -3.82 8.08 -22.10
CA MET A 268 -3.00 6.93 -21.69
C MET A 268 -3.49 5.60 -22.27
N GLU A 269 -4.66 5.55 -22.92
CA GLU A 269 -5.21 4.31 -23.52
C GLU A 269 -4.30 3.72 -24.60
N ARG A 270 -3.60 4.59 -25.33
CA ARG A 270 -2.63 4.22 -26.37
C ARG A 270 -1.19 4.19 -25.87
N THR A 271 -0.97 4.40 -24.57
CA THR A 271 0.37 4.39 -24.00
C THR A 271 0.84 2.95 -23.82
N LEU A 272 1.93 2.59 -24.50
CA LEU A 272 2.61 1.31 -24.33
C LEU A 272 3.91 1.54 -23.55
N GLY A 273 4.34 0.53 -22.79
CA GLY A 273 5.58 0.60 -22.02
C GLY A 273 5.40 0.07 -20.61
N GLU A 274 6.53 -0.37 -20.05
CA GLU A 274 6.60 -0.98 -18.74
C GLU A 274 7.43 -0.13 -17.80
N LEU A 275 6.84 0.20 -16.66
CA LEU A 275 7.51 0.85 -15.55
C LEU A 275 8.08 -0.20 -14.60
N ASN A 276 9.38 -0.10 -14.37
CA ASN A 276 10.11 -0.80 -13.32
C ASN A 276 10.58 0.22 -12.29
N GLY A 277 10.69 -0.18 -11.03
CA GLY A 277 11.20 0.71 -10.01
C GLY A 277 11.58 0.03 -8.72
N ASP A 278 12.50 0.65 -7.99
CA ASP A 278 12.92 0.24 -6.66
C ASP A 278 12.85 1.45 -5.72
N ALA A 279 12.33 1.24 -4.52
CA ALA A 279 12.25 2.25 -3.48
C ALA A 279 12.74 1.67 -2.15
N THR A 280 13.67 2.39 -1.51
CA THR A 280 14.17 2.06 -0.17
C THR A 280 14.08 3.32 0.67
N LEU A 281 13.10 3.36 1.57
CA LEU A 281 12.80 4.53 2.40
C LEU A 281 12.78 4.15 3.87
N SER A 282 13.26 5.06 4.71
CA SER A 282 13.13 4.97 6.17
C SER A 282 12.68 6.30 6.75
N GLY A 283 11.83 6.29 7.76
CA GLY A 283 11.29 7.51 8.38
C GLY A 283 10.84 7.27 9.81
N SER A 284 10.39 8.33 10.48
CA SER A 284 9.81 8.28 11.82
C SER A 284 8.49 9.05 11.90
N GLY A 285 7.47 8.45 12.50
CA GLY A 285 6.15 9.03 12.61
C GLY A 285 5.08 8.01 12.90
N ASN A 286 3.97 8.47 13.48
CA ASN A 286 2.86 7.61 13.86
C ASN A 286 1.73 7.60 12.82
N SER A 287 1.91 8.18 11.64
CA SER A 287 0.95 8.14 10.51
C SER A 287 1.68 8.05 9.17
N VAL A 288 0.96 7.74 8.09
CA VAL A 288 1.54 7.71 6.73
C VAL A 288 2.17 9.05 6.38
N ALA A 289 1.44 10.16 6.63
CA ALA A 289 1.94 11.50 6.38
C ALA A 289 3.18 11.83 7.23
N ALA A 290 3.22 11.42 8.50
CA ALA A 290 4.37 11.68 9.37
C ALA A 290 5.60 10.86 8.97
N LEU A 291 5.42 9.57 8.64
CA LEU A 291 6.50 8.70 8.17
C LEU A 291 7.12 9.23 6.88
N LEU A 292 6.31 9.58 5.88
CA LEU A 292 6.79 10.14 4.62
C LEU A 292 7.34 11.56 4.80
N GLY A 293 6.74 12.36 5.68
CA GLY A 293 7.18 13.72 5.99
C GLY A 293 8.53 13.79 6.73
N THR A 294 9.08 12.66 7.19
CA THR A 294 10.43 12.56 7.77
C THR A 294 11.33 11.59 7.01
N ALA A 295 10.82 10.98 5.94
CA ALA A 295 11.49 9.87 5.29
C ALA A 295 12.81 10.31 4.62
N THR A 296 13.74 9.36 4.54
CA THR A 296 15.03 9.49 3.89
C THR A 296 15.33 8.17 3.16
N GLY A 297 15.88 8.28 1.96
CA GLY A 297 16.19 7.13 1.12
C GLY A 297 16.19 7.48 -0.36
N ASP A 298 16.08 6.45 -1.20
CA ASP A 298 16.22 6.57 -2.64
C ASP A 298 15.05 5.88 -3.35
N THR A 299 14.64 6.44 -4.48
CA THR A 299 13.63 5.86 -5.37
C THR A 299 14.11 5.94 -6.80
N GLN A 300 14.12 4.80 -7.47
CA GLN A 300 14.58 4.65 -8.85
C GLN A 300 13.43 4.13 -9.69
N LEU A 301 13.20 4.75 -10.84
CA LEU A 301 12.15 4.40 -11.78
C LEU A 301 12.75 4.33 -13.18
N LEU A 302 12.31 3.35 -13.96
CA LEU A 302 12.78 3.14 -15.32
C LEU A 302 11.66 2.66 -16.23
N VAL A 303 11.59 3.25 -17.41
CA VAL A 303 10.80 2.82 -18.56
C VAL A 303 11.78 2.65 -19.71
N ASN A 304 12.07 1.41 -20.11
CA ASN A 304 13.10 1.16 -21.12
C ASN A 304 12.62 1.48 -22.54
N GLU A 305 11.38 1.17 -22.87
CA GLU A 305 10.77 1.50 -24.17
C GLU A 305 9.27 1.69 -23.97
N GLY A 306 8.67 2.55 -24.79
CA GLY A 306 7.25 2.79 -24.75
C GLY A 306 6.76 3.66 -25.89
N VAL A 307 5.46 3.93 -25.88
CA VAL A 307 4.78 4.82 -26.80
C VAL A 307 3.85 5.67 -25.95
N ILE A 308 3.83 6.98 -26.16
CA ILE A 308 2.89 7.92 -25.55
C ILE A 308 2.02 8.51 -26.65
N SER A 309 0.75 8.78 -26.35
CA SER A 309 -0.10 9.53 -27.27
C SER A 309 0.49 10.91 -27.60
N ARG A 310 0.59 11.24 -28.89
CA ARG A 310 1.03 12.57 -29.37
C ARG A 310 0.19 13.71 -28.79
N ALA A 311 -1.09 13.48 -28.53
CA ALA A 311 -1.96 14.45 -27.86
C ALA A 311 -1.45 14.84 -26.45
N LEU A 312 -0.85 13.91 -25.70
CA LEU A 312 -0.27 14.20 -24.38
C LEU A 312 0.98 15.09 -24.49
N MET A 313 1.84 14.82 -25.48
CA MET A 313 2.99 15.66 -25.81
C MET A 313 2.58 17.07 -26.26
N GLU A 314 1.49 17.20 -27.01
CA GLU A 314 0.99 18.49 -27.51
C GLU A 314 0.27 19.31 -26.43
N ILE A 315 -0.35 18.67 -25.43
CA ILE A 315 -0.94 19.32 -24.25
C ILE A 315 0.16 19.88 -23.33
N ALA A 316 1.25 19.11 -23.10
CA ALA A 316 2.42 19.63 -22.40
C ALA A 316 3.10 20.76 -23.20
N GLY A 317 3.09 20.68 -24.54
CA GLY A 317 3.70 21.67 -25.43
C GLY A 317 2.82 22.84 -25.85
N LEU A 318 1.59 22.98 -25.35
CA LEU A 318 0.60 24.04 -25.65
C LEU A 318 0.65 24.57 -27.10
N ASN A 319 0.68 23.64 -28.08
CA ASN A 319 0.80 23.98 -29.50
C ASN A 319 -0.57 23.91 -30.19
N VAL A 320 -1.47 24.84 -29.82
CA VAL A 320 -2.90 24.86 -30.22
C VAL A 320 -3.11 24.93 -31.75
N GLY A 321 -2.12 25.41 -32.51
CA GLY A 321 -2.21 25.53 -33.97
C GLY A 321 -2.14 24.20 -34.74
N ASN A 322 -1.40 23.20 -34.25
CA ASN A 322 -1.24 21.91 -34.94
C ASN A 322 -2.33 20.89 -34.60
N TYR A 323 -3.02 21.05 -33.46
CA TYR A 323 -4.14 20.19 -33.05
C TYR A 323 -5.28 20.14 -34.09
N VAL A 324 -5.48 21.24 -34.83
CA VAL A 324 -6.51 21.33 -35.87
C VAL A 324 -6.09 20.61 -37.17
N VAL A 325 -4.78 20.53 -37.45
CA VAL A 325 -4.24 19.91 -38.67
C VAL A 325 -3.97 18.41 -38.48
N SER A 326 -3.56 17.98 -37.28
CA SER A 326 -3.26 16.58 -36.96
C SER A 326 -4.51 15.69 -36.97
N LYS A 327 -5.67 16.21 -36.56
CA LYS A 327 -6.97 15.53 -36.66
C LYS A 327 -7.39 15.19 -38.11
N LEU A 328 -6.73 15.79 -39.10
CA LEU A 328 -7.04 15.61 -40.53
C LEU A 328 -6.04 14.69 -41.27
N PHE A 329 -4.79 14.48 -40.79
CA PHE A 329 -3.73 13.89 -41.63
C PHE A 329 -2.59 13.03 -41.00
N GLY A 330 -2.60 12.54 -39.74
CA GLY A 330 -1.52 11.59 -39.34
C GLY A 330 -1.50 11.02 -37.92
N ASP A 331 -0.67 9.98 -37.74
CA ASP A 331 -0.61 9.03 -36.60
C ASP A 331 -0.43 9.66 -35.20
N ASP A 332 -1.15 9.12 -34.22
CA ASP A 332 -1.43 9.70 -32.88
C ASP A 332 -0.41 9.33 -31.76
N GLU A 333 0.79 8.89 -32.11
CA GLU A 333 1.74 8.26 -31.19
C GLU A 333 3.16 8.88 -31.26
N VAL A 334 3.87 8.87 -30.13
CA VAL A 334 5.27 9.33 -29.95
C VAL A 334 6.04 8.28 -29.14
N LYS A 335 7.13 7.74 -29.69
CA LYS A 335 7.94 6.73 -29.00
C LYS A 335 8.73 7.31 -27.83
N ILE A 336 8.69 6.63 -26.69
CA ILE A 336 9.62 6.81 -25.57
C ILE A 336 10.77 5.84 -25.79
N ASN A 337 11.98 6.38 -25.94
CA ASN A 337 13.20 5.57 -25.98
C ASN A 337 13.71 5.28 -24.58
N CYS A 338 13.51 6.18 -23.60
CA CYS A 338 13.85 5.90 -22.21
C CYS A 338 13.15 6.89 -21.29
N GLY A 339 12.55 6.42 -20.20
CA GLY A 339 12.20 7.23 -19.04
C GLY A 339 13.03 6.79 -17.85
N ALA A 340 13.76 7.68 -17.20
CA ALA A 340 14.59 7.35 -16.06
C ALA A 340 14.43 8.41 -14.96
N ALA A 341 14.15 7.97 -13.74
CA ALA A 341 14.14 8.83 -12.58
C ALA A 341 14.98 8.22 -11.45
N ASP A 342 15.86 9.02 -10.88
CA ASP A 342 16.60 8.73 -9.67
C ASP A 342 16.36 9.89 -8.68
N LEU A 343 15.59 9.58 -7.66
CA LEU A 343 15.01 10.54 -6.74
C LEU A 343 15.59 10.26 -5.35
N GLN A 344 16.10 11.31 -4.70
CA GLN A 344 16.61 11.20 -3.34
C GLN A 344 15.66 11.90 -2.40
N MET A 345 15.23 11.19 -1.35
CA MET A 345 14.48 11.78 -0.27
C MET A 345 15.38 12.03 0.95
N LYS A 346 15.29 13.23 1.52
CA LYS A 346 15.97 13.65 2.75
C LYS A 346 15.00 14.37 3.66
N SER A 347 14.75 13.82 4.84
CA SER A 347 13.87 14.43 5.86
C SER A 347 12.50 14.89 5.32
N GLY A 348 11.91 14.07 4.44
CA GLY A 348 10.61 14.28 3.81
C GLY A 348 10.61 15.23 2.60
N VAL A 349 11.77 15.69 2.13
CA VAL A 349 11.90 16.42 0.86
C VAL A 349 12.56 15.50 -0.16
N MET A 350 11.90 15.28 -1.29
CA MET A 350 12.38 14.48 -2.40
C MET A 350 12.90 15.39 -3.51
N ASP A 351 14.18 15.28 -3.83
CA ASP A 351 14.86 16.02 -4.89
C ASP A 351 15.13 15.11 -6.09
N THR A 352 15.04 15.67 -7.29
CA THR A 352 15.35 14.99 -8.56
C THR A 352 16.87 15.01 -8.81
N ARG A 353 17.58 13.89 -8.62
CA ARG A 353 19.00 13.79 -9.02
C ARG A 353 19.14 13.55 -10.52
N LEU A 354 18.21 12.78 -11.07
CA LEU A 354 17.98 12.59 -12.49
C LEU A 354 16.50 12.37 -12.68
N PHE A 355 15.85 13.10 -13.59
CA PHE A 355 14.52 12.74 -14.04
C PHE A 355 14.38 13.17 -15.50
N VAL A 356 14.40 12.19 -16.39
CA VAL A 356 14.49 12.41 -17.83
C VAL A 356 13.57 11.48 -18.59
N PHE A 357 12.95 12.01 -19.64
CA PHE A 357 12.28 11.24 -20.68
C PHE A 357 12.93 11.55 -22.03
N ASP A 358 13.62 10.56 -22.57
CA ASP A 358 14.05 10.52 -23.96
C ASP A 358 12.91 9.98 -24.83
N THR A 359 12.47 10.81 -25.77
CA THR A 359 11.56 10.43 -26.84
C THR A 359 12.23 10.52 -28.21
N GLU A 360 11.57 10.00 -29.24
CA GLU A 360 11.98 10.21 -30.64
C GLU A 360 12.10 11.70 -31.01
N ASN A 361 11.35 12.57 -30.32
CA ASN A 361 11.14 13.97 -30.71
C ASN A 361 11.95 14.96 -29.86
N ALA A 362 12.15 14.66 -28.58
CA ALA A 362 12.75 15.55 -27.60
C ALA A 362 13.34 14.78 -26.41
N ILE A 363 14.29 15.41 -25.71
CA ILE A 363 14.70 15.03 -24.36
C ILE A 363 13.99 15.96 -23.40
N ILE A 364 13.27 15.41 -22.42
CA ILE A 364 12.51 16.17 -21.43
C ILE A 364 13.15 15.93 -20.08
N THR A 365 13.69 16.98 -19.46
CA THR A 365 14.24 16.92 -18.11
C THR A 365 13.24 17.51 -17.13
N ILE A 366 13.09 16.89 -15.96
CA ILE A 366 12.30 17.40 -14.85
C ILE A 366 13.24 17.66 -13.67
N ASP A 367 13.27 18.91 -13.21
CA ASP A 367 14.09 19.34 -12.09
C ASP A 367 13.19 19.91 -10.98
N GLY A 368 13.56 19.72 -9.72
CA GLY A 368 12.89 20.36 -8.59
C GLY A 368 12.75 19.48 -7.37
N SER A 369 11.76 19.79 -6.55
CA SER A 369 11.55 19.12 -5.27
C SER A 369 10.08 18.87 -4.94
N ILE A 370 9.85 17.84 -4.13
CA ILE A 370 8.55 17.48 -3.58
C ILE A 370 8.67 17.37 -2.06
N ASN A 371 7.91 18.16 -1.32
CA ASN A 371 7.91 18.16 0.13
C ASN A 371 6.72 17.35 0.68
N PHE A 372 6.97 16.15 1.18
CA PHE A 372 5.94 15.23 1.70
C PHE A 372 5.32 15.68 3.03
N ARG A 373 5.94 16.63 3.74
CA ARG A 373 5.36 17.20 4.98
C ARG A 373 4.23 18.17 4.67
N THR A 374 4.40 18.98 3.63
CA THR A 374 3.42 19.98 3.16
C THR A 374 2.64 19.49 1.93
N GLU A 375 3.01 18.35 1.36
CA GLU A 375 2.52 17.84 0.07
C GLU A 375 2.72 18.82 -1.09
N ALA A 376 3.70 19.71 -0.97
CA ALA A 376 3.98 20.73 -1.97
C ALA A 376 4.90 20.16 -3.06
N MET A 377 4.66 20.56 -4.30
CA MET A 377 5.50 20.26 -5.45
C MET A 377 6.00 21.56 -6.04
N ASP A 378 7.25 21.58 -6.48
CA ASP A 378 7.81 22.63 -7.32
C ASP A 378 8.77 21.96 -8.31
N LEU A 379 8.25 21.67 -9.50
CA LEU A 379 8.94 20.97 -10.56
C LEU A 379 8.96 21.83 -11.81
N ASP A 380 10.12 21.95 -12.44
CA ASP A 380 10.32 22.57 -13.74
C ASP A 380 10.53 21.49 -14.79
N ILE A 381 9.83 21.59 -15.92
CA ILE A 381 9.89 20.64 -17.03
C ILE A 381 10.50 21.35 -18.23
N SER A 382 11.67 20.90 -18.65
CA SER A 382 12.45 21.52 -19.72
C SER A 382 12.55 20.59 -20.93
N PRO A 383 11.76 20.83 -21.99
CA PRO A 383 11.84 20.04 -23.23
C PRO A 383 12.91 20.58 -24.20
N GLU A 384 13.84 19.72 -24.61
CA GLU A 384 14.86 19.98 -25.62
C GLU A 384 14.59 19.17 -26.91
N SER A 385 14.30 19.87 -28.02
CA SER A 385 14.02 19.23 -29.31
C SER A 385 15.29 18.63 -29.94
N LYS A 386 15.20 17.38 -30.42
CA LYS A 386 16.32 16.70 -31.12
C LYS A 386 16.51 17.15 -32.59
N GLY A 387 15.56 17.90 -33.14
CA GLY A 387 15.59 18.38 -34.54
C GLY A 387 15.11 19.83 -34.73
N PHE A 388 15.36 20.38 -35.93
CA PHE A 388 14.93 21.73 -36.31
C PHE A 388 13.40 21.79 -36.46
N ARG A 389 12.74 22.67 -35.72
CA ARG A 389 11.28 22.86 -35.76
C ARG A 389 10.97 24.35 -35.84
N LEU A 390 10.18 24.75 -36.84
CA LEU A 390 9.79 26.13 -37.12
C LEU A 390 8.91 26.76 -36.01
N PHE A 391 8.16 25.93 -35.27
CA PHE A 391 7.22 26.35 -34.21
C PHE A 391 7.34 25.50 -32.94
N SER A 392 8.55 25.31 -32.39
CA SER A 392 8.71 24.61 -31.11
C SER A 392 8.42 25.54 -29.92
N LEU A 393 7.51 25.13 -29.03
CA LEU A 393 7.44 25.71 -27.69
C LEU A 393 8.74 25.30 -26.96
N ARG A 394 9.67 26.25 -26.80
CA ARG A 394 10.91 26.08 -26.02
C ARG A 394 10.76 26.56 -24.58
N SER A 395 9.56 26.99 -24.22
CA SER A 395 9.30 27.56 -22.91
C SER A 395 9.26 26.42 -21.89
N PRO A 396 10.05 26.50 -20.80
CA PRO A 396 9.93 25.56 -19.70
C PRO A 396 8.50 25.57 -19.14
N LEU A 397 8.03 24.41 -18.71
CA LEU A 397 6.75 24.25 -18.00
C LEU A 397 7.04 24.13 -16.52
N TYR A 398 6.01 24.31 -15.69
CA TYR A 398 6.12 24.03 -14.26
C TYR A 398 4.92 23.23 -13.75
N VAL A 399 5.16 22.50 -12.67
CA VAL A 399 4.14 21.87 -11.81
C VAL A 399 4.39 22.32 -10.39
N ARG A 400 3.46 23.12 -9.86
CA ARG A 400 3.51 23.74 -8.53
C ARG A 400 2.29 23.38 -7.70
N GLY A 401 2.21 23.91 -6.49
CA GLY A 401 1.04 23.75 -5.61
C GLY A 401 1.15 22.49 -4.76
N THR A 402 0.02 21.89 -4.39
CA THR A 402 -0.02 20.70 -3.54
C THR A 402 -0.52 19.48 -4.31
N PHE A 403 -0.33 18.27 -3.77
CA PHE A 403 -0.86 17.04 -4.36
C PHE A 403 -2.35 17.10 -4.71
N LYS A 404 -3.13 17.83 -3.91
CA LYS A 404 -4.57 17.98 -4.12
C LYS A 404 -4.93 19.08 -5.11
N HIS A 405 -4.10 20.12 -5.18
CA HIS A 405 -4.30 21.29 -6.03
C HIS A 405 -2.99 21.57 -6.81
N PRO A 406 -2.65 20.72 -7.79
CA PRO A 406 -1.52 20.99 -8.66
C PRO A 406 -1.84 22.18 -9.55
N ASP A 407 -0.92 23.14 -9.60
CA ASP A 407 -0.92 24.25 -10.56
C ASP A 407 0.09 23.97 -11.66
N THR A 408 -0.37 23.91 -12.90
CA THR A 408 0.46 23.55 -14.05
C THR A 408 0.41 24.67 -15.08
N GLY A 409 1.58 25.11 -15.54
CA GLY A 409 1.63 26.23 -16.48
C GLY A 409 2.93 26.30 -17.27
N VAL A 410 3.05 27.37 -18.05
CA VAL A 410 4.23 27.67 -18.87
C VAL A 410 4.93 28.88 -18.29
N HIS A 411 6.25 28.84 -18.21
CA HIS A 411 7.03 30.03 -17.92
C HIS A 411 6.92 31.04 -19.06
N VAL A 412 6.24 32.15 -18.80
CA VAL A 412 6.13 33.27 -19.73
C VAL A 412 7.40 34.12 -19.68
N LEU A 413 8.49 33.68 -20.31
CA LEU A 413 9.63 34.59 -20.51
C LEU A 413 9.25 35.68 -21.53
N PRO A 414 9.55 36.96 -21.25
CA PRO A 414 9.53 37.98 -22.30
C PRO A 414 10.46 37.53 -23.42
N LEU A 415 9.97 37.58 -24.66
CA LEU A 415 10.67 37.10 -25.87
C LEU A 415 12.11 37.64 -26.04
N ALA A 416 12.48 38.70 -25.30
CA ALA A 416 13.79 39.35 -25.30
C ALA A 416 14.89 38.63 -24.51
N ALA A 417 14.57 37.74 -23.57
CA ALA A 417 15.56 37.04 -22.72
C ALA A 417 16.09 35.72 -23.32
N ARG A 418 15.93 35.51 -24.64
CA ARG A 418 16.23 34.24 -25.35
C ARG A 418 17.72 33.99 -25.61
N GLY A 419 18.60 34.51 -24.76
CA GLY A 419 20.04 34.31 -24.85
C GLY A 419 20.61 33.97 -23.48
N ALA A 420 21.26 32.81 -23.38
CA ALA A 420 21.91 32.23 -22.21
C ALA A 420 21.02 31.44 -21.23
N GLY A 421 20.99 30.12 -21.41
CA GLY A 421 20.61 29.16 -20.37
C GLY A 421 21.57 27.98 -20.43
N ALA A 422 22.42 27.84 -19.41
CA ALA A 422 23.49 26.87 -19.34
C ALA A 422 22.96 25.48 -18.97
N VAL A 423 23.34 24.45 -19.74
CA VAL A 423 23.19 23.04 -19.35
C VAL A 423 24.32 22.72 -18.37
N ALA A 424 24.00 22.73 -17.07
CA ALA A 424 24.90 22.22 -16.04
C ALA A 424 24.54 20.76 -15.72
N LEU A 425 24.82 19.84 -16.66
CA LEU A 425 24.91 18.42 -16.34
C LEU A 425 26.25 18.15 -15.62
N GLY A 426 26.34 18.65 -14.39
CA GLY A 426 27.50 18.53 -13.52
C GLY A 426 27.44 17.25 -12.69
N VAL A 427 28.06 16.18 -13.22
CA VAL A 427 28.69 15.06 -12.50
C VAL A 427 28.05 14.62 -11.16
N LEU A 428 27.18 13.61 -11.23
CA LEU A 428 27.17 12.52 -10.25
C LEU A 428 27.27 11.22 -11.06
N LEU A 429 28.45 10.60 -11.05
CA LEU A 429 28.72 9.36 -11.81
C LEU A 429 28.22 8.08 -11.09
N THR A 430 27.40 8.22 -10.06
CA THR A 430 26.96 7.11 -9.19
C THR A 430 25.51 6.62 -9.39
N PRO A 431 24.50 7.41 -9.81
CA PRO A 431 23.12 6.92 -9.82
C PRO A 431 22.77 6.03 -11.03
N ALA A 432 23.49 6.14 -12.14
CA ALA A 432 23.21 5.34 -13.34
C ALA A 432 23.37 3.83 -13.11
N ALA A 433 24.26 3.39 -12.20
CA ALA A 433 24.50 1.98 -11.94
C ALA A 433 23.29 1.27 -11.28
N GLY A 434 22.56 1.96 -10.40
CA GLY A 434 21.33 1.42 -9.80
C GLY A 434 20.20 1.30 -10.82
N LEU A 435 20.07 2.29 -11.70
CA LEU A 435 19.08 2.26 -12.79
C LEU A 435 19.35 1.13 -13.80
N LEU A 436 20.62 0.74 -14.02
CA LEU A 436 20.94 -0.43 -14.86
C LEU A 436 20.40 -1.74 -14.27
N ALA A 437 20.27 -1.86 -12.94
CA ALA A 437 19.71 -3.06 -12.31
C ALA A 437 18.18 -3.19 -12.51
N LEU A 438 17.50 -2.09 -12.85
CA LEU A 438 16.07 -2.08 -13.20
C LEU A 438 15.80 -2.55 -14.64
N ILE A 439 16.84 -2.73 -15.44
CA ILE A 439 16.73 -3.19 -16.81
C ILE A 439 16.51 -4.69 -16.78
N VAL A 440 15.27 -5.10 -17.00
CA VAL A 440 14.94 -6.51 -17.20
C VAL A 440 15.49 -6.92 -18.57
N PRO A 441 16.36 -7.95 -18.67
CA PRO A 441 16.86 -8.44 -19.95
C PRO A 441 15.69 -9.10 -20.70
N SER A 442 14.97 -8.29 -21.45
CA SER A 442 13.86 -8.70 -22.30
C SER A 442 14.25 -8.33 -23.72
N SER A 443 14.79 -9.32 -24.45
CA SER A 443 15.26 -9.28 -25.83
C SER A 443 16.74 -8.89 -26.04
N PRO A 444 17.47 -9.53 -26.99
CA PRO A 444 18.86 -9.20 -27.35
C PRO A 444 19.00 -7.93 -28.22
N GLN A 445 17.97 -7.09 -28.29
CA GLN A 445 17.98 -5.82 -29.03
C GLN A 445 18.36 -4.66 -28.10
N ASP A 446 19.13 -3.72 -28.65
CA ASP A 446 19.83 -2.66 -27.93
C ASP A 446 19.00 -1.94 -26.87
N ASN A 447 19.56 -1.85 -25.66
CA ASN A 447 18.95 -1.18 -24.52
C ASN A 447 19.00 0.35 -24.70
N GLN A 448 17.88 0.94 -25.10
CA GLN A 448 17.76 2.37 -25.41
C GLN A 448 18.11 3.28 -24.21
N CYS A 449 17.80 2.87 -22.98
CA CYS A 449 18.23 3.62 -21.79
C CYS A 449 19.75 3.62 -21.59
N SER A 450 20.45 2.57 -22.03
CA SER A 450 21.93 2.52 -21.95
C SER A 450 22.59 3.58 -22.83
N GLU A 451 22.03 3.86 -24.02
CA GLU A 451 22.51 4.94 -24.90
C GLU A 451 22.34 6.30 -24.25
N LEU A 452 21.17 6.57 -23.64
CA LEU A 452 20.90 7.81 -22.94
C LEU A 452 21.92 8.04 -21.82
N PHE A 453 22.17 7.02 -21.00
CA PHE A 453 23.16 7.12 -19.92
C PHE A 453 24.59 7.30 -20.44
N GLN A 454 24.93 6.78 -21.62
CA GLN A 454 26.22 7.09 -22.25
C GLN A 454 26.29 8.55 -22.72
N ARG A 455 25.23 9.11 -23.30
CA ARG A 455 25.17 10.51 -23.72
C ARG A 455 25.24 11.47 -22.55
N LEU A 456 24.55 11.17 -21.45
CA LEU A 456 24.60 11.98 -20.22
C LEU A 456 25.98 12.00 -19.54
N LYS A 457 26.85 11.02 -19.84
CA LYS A 457 28.25 11.01 -19.37
C LYS A 457 29.17 11.90 -20.21
N GLN A 458 28.73 12.33 -21.40
CA GLN A 458 29.54 13.18 -22.27
C GLN A 458 29.30 14.66 -21.93
N PRO A 459 30.35 15.50 -21.82
CA PRO A 459 30.18 16.93 -21.61
C PRO A 459 29.39 17.56 -22.77
N PRO A 460 28.58 18.61 -22.53
CA PRO A 460 27.79 19.22 -23.59
C PRO A 460 28.70 19.69 -24.73
N ALA A 461 28.32 19.36 -25.97
CA ALA A 461 29.03 19.82 -27.15
C ALA A 461 29.03 21.36 -27.17
N LYS A 462 30.22 21.97 -27.15
CA LYS A 462 30.37 23.42 -27.32
C LYS A 462 29.76 23.80 -28.67
N LYS A 463 28.64 24.54 -28.65
CA LYS A 463 28.08 25.19 -29.84
C LYS A 463 28.74 26.54 -30.06
#